data_AF-A0A936H6N2-F1
#
_entry.id   AF-A0A936H6N2-F1
#
_cell.length_a   1.000
_cell.length_b   1.000
_cell.length_c   1.000
_cell.angle_alpha   90.00
_cell.angle_beta   90.00
_cell.angle_gamma   90.00
#
_symmetry.space_group_name_H-M   'P 1'
#
loop_
_entity.id
_entity.type
_entity.pdbx_description
1 polymer ?
#
loop_
_entity_poly.entity_id
_entity_poly.type
_entity_poly.pdbx_seq_one_letter_code
_entity_poly.pdbx_strand_id
1 'polypeptide(L)'
;MAPKPHPLQAAVQVAQSREEEAAKWLAEAQQRLAEQENRLQQLTLFRGEYANQFQQEGGSGISARRFQDYAAFLNNLDQGVAQSRRQLERLQQELQRKRQDWVQTHAKTKALEEVLARDRKARSRREDQREQRDSDERNLRGSNARPRSADGEGS
;
A
#
# COMPACT_ATOMS: atom_id res chain seq x y z
N MET A 1 21.88 1.73 -27.94
CA MET A 1 21.77 1.85 -26.47
C MET A 1 20.44 2.51 -26.16
N ALA A 2 19.53 1.82 -25.46
CA ALA A 2 18.26 2.43 -25.05
C ALA A 2 18.53 3.66 -24.18
N PRO A 3 17.79 4.78 -24.33
CA PRO A 3 18.01 5.98 -23.53
C PRO A 3 17.83 5.63 -22.05
N LYS A 4 18.83 5.98 -21.22
CA LYS A 4 18.76 5.76 -19.77
C LYS A 4 17.51 6.46 -19.24
N PRO A 5 16.65 5.78 -18.47
CA PRO A 5 15.45 6.39 -17.93
C PRO A 5 15.85 7.60 -17.09
N HIS A 6 15.07 8.68 -17.23
CA HIS A 6 15.32 9.93 -16.51
C HIS A 6 15.44 9.64 -15.00
N PRO A 7 16.41 10.21 -14.26
CA PRO A 7 16.65 9.87 -12.86
C PRO A 7 15.39 10.02 -11.97
N LEU A 8 14.52 10.97 -12.29
CA LEU A 8 13.22 11.13 -11.61
C LEU A 8 12.25 9.97 -11.87
N GLN A 9 12.25 9.39 -13.07
CA GLN A 9 11.40 8.25 -13.41
C GLN A 9 11.88 6.97 -12.70
N ALA A 10 13.19 6.76 -12.60
CA ALA A 10 13.75 5.68 -11.80
C ALA A 10 13.43 5.84 -10.30
N ALA A 11 13.49 7.07 -9.78
CA ALA A 11 13.11 7.36 -8.39
C ALA A 11 11.62 7.08 -8.11
N VAL A 12 10.72 7.39 -9.04
CA VAL A 12 9.29 7.06 -8.93
C VAL A 12 9.08 5.55 -8.90
N GLN A 13 9.73 4.80 -9.80
CA GLN A 13 9.61 3.33 -9.83
C GLN A 13 10.07 2.70 -8.50
N VAL A 14 11.20 3.13 -7.96
CA VAL A 14 11.68 2.64 -6.65
C VAL A 14 10.71 3.00 -5.52
N ALA A 15 10.09 4.18 -5.56
CA ALA A 15 9.10 4.57 -4.57
C ALA A 15 7.82 3.72 -4.66
N GLN A 16 7.32 3.48 -5.88
CA GLN A 16 6.18 2.60 -6.14
C GLN A 16 6.43 1.17 -5.66
N SER A 17 7.59 0.59 -5.95
CA SER A 17 7.93 -0.76 -5.45
C SER A 17 7.96 -0.83 -3.92
N ARG A 18 8.49 0.21 -3.25
CA ARG A 18 8.50 0.28 -1.77
C ARG A 18 7.10 0.43 -1.19
N GLU A 19 6.23 1.18 -1.86
CA GLU A 19 4.83 1.31 -1.46
C GLU A 19 4.07 -0.01 -1.61
N GLU A 20 4.27 -0.73 -2.72
CA GLU A 20 3.70 -2.07 -2.92
C GLU A 20 4.17 -3.06 -1.86
N GLU A 21 5.46 -3.05 -1.52
CA GLU A 21 5.98 -3.85 -0.40
C GLU A 21 5.32 -3.47 0.92
N ALA A 22 5.25 -2.18 1.25
CA ALA A 22 4.59 -1.71 2.46
C ALA A 22 3.10 -2.10 2.51
N ALA A 23 2.41 -2.08 1.37
CA ALA A 23 1.02 -2.52 1.26
C ALA A 23 0.87 -4.02 1.51
N LYS A 24 1.78 -4.85 0.97
CA LYS A 24 1.81 -6.30 1.25
C LYS A 24 2.02 -6.58 2.74
N TRP A 25 3.01 -5.94 3.36
CA TRP A 25 3.27 -6.09 4.79
C TRP A 25 2.08 -5.66 5.66
N LEU A 26 1.38 -4.60 5.25
CA LEU A 26 0.16 -4.15 5.92
C LEU A 26 -0.96 -5.19 5.80
N ALA A 27 -1.19 -5.74 4.62
CA ALA A 27 -2.20 -6.78 4.39
C ALA A 27 -1.91 -8.04 5.22
N GLU A 28 -0.66 -8.49 5.25
CA GLU A 28 -0.27 -9.63 6.10
C GLU A 28 -0.48 -9.35 7.59
N ALA A 29 -0.17 -8.14 8.07
CA ALA A 29 -0.40 -7.76 9.46
C ALA A 29 -1.90 -7.74 9.79
N GLN A 30 -2.76 -7.29 8.87
CA GLN A 30 -4.21 -7.34 9.02
C GLN A 30 -4.72 -8.79 9.09
N GLN A 31 -4.21 -9.66 8.23
CA GLN A 31 -4.57 -11.08 8.24
C GLN A 31 -4.19 -11.74 9.57
N ARG A 32 -2.95 -11.53 10.04
CA ARG A 32 -2.49 -12.05 11.35
C ARG A 32 -3.37 -11.56 12.50
N LEU A 33 -3.79 -10.30 12.47
CA LEU A 33 -4.69 -9.74 13.48
C LEU A 33 -6.04 -10.45 13.45
N ALA A 34 -6.66 -10.59 12.28
CA ALA A 34 -7.96 -11.25 12.13
C ALA A 34 -7.94 -12.72 12.56
N GLU A 35 -6.87 -13.45 12.23
CA GLU A 35 -6.67 -14.85 12.68
C GLU A 35 -6.59 -14.93 14.22
N GLN A 36 -5.89 -13.99 14.85
CA GLN A 36 -5.77 -13.94 16.30
C GLN A 36 -7.09 -13.56 16.99
N GLU A 37 -7.86 -12.63 16.40
CA GLU A 37 -9.21 -12.28 16.87
C GLU A 37 -10.15 -13.47 16.80
N ASN A 38 -10.14 -14.21 15.70
CA ASN A 38 -10.93 -15.43 15.54
C ASN A 38 -10.54 -16.47 16.60
N ARG A 39 -9.24 -16.70 16.82
CA ARG A 39 -8.76 -17.61 17.86
C ARG A 39 -9.23 -17.20 19.26
N LEU A 40 -9.19 -15.91 19.58
CA LEU A 40 -9.69 -15.39 20.86
C LEU A 40 -11.21 -15.62 21.00
N GLN A 41 -11.97 -15.39 19.94
CA GLN A 41 -13.40 -15.64 19.90
C GLN A 41 -13.70 -17.13 20.12
N GLN A 42 -13.02 -18.02 19.42
CA GLN A 42 -13.19 -19.47 19.58
C GLN A 42 -12.90 -19.93 21.01
N LEU A 43 -11.80 -19.47 21.62
CA LEU A 43 -11.49 -19.77 23.02
C LEU A 43 -12.60 -19.28 23.96
N THR A 44 -13.13 -18.09 23.72
CA THR A 44 -14.18 -17.49 24.56
C THR A 44 -15.51 -18.24 24.42
N LEU A 45 -15.90 -18.61 23.19
CA LEU A 45 -17.10 -19.40 22.91
C LEU A 45 -17.00 -20.77 23.58
N PHE A 46 -15.89 -21.47 23.34
CA PHE A 46 -15.66 -22.80 23.91
C PHE A 46 -15.64 -22.78 25.44
N ARG A 47 -15.13 -21.70 26.07
CA ARG A 47 -15.26 -21.48 27.52
C ARG A 47 -16.72 -21.48 27.99
N GLY A 48 -17.56 -20.73 27.28
CA GLY A 48 -18.97 -20.58 27.61
C GLY A 48 -19.74 -21.88 27.42
N GLU A 49 -19.51 -22.58 26.32
CA GLU A 49 -20.09 -23.89 26.05
C GLU A 49 -19.70 -24.91 27.12
N TYR A 50 -18.42 -24.96 27.49
CA TYR A 50 -17.93 -25.88 28.50
C TYR A 50 -18.48 -25.56 29.90
N ALA A 51 -18.62 -24.28 30.24
CA ALA A 51 -19.26 -23.87 31.50
C ALA A 51 -20.75 -24.23 31.55
N ASN A 52 -21.48 -24.03 30.45
CA ASN A 52 -22.89 -24.40 30.33
C ASN A 52 -23.08 -25.92 30.45
N GLN A 53 -22.24 -26.71 29.78
CA GLN A 53 -22.29 -28.17 29.87
C GLN A 53 -22.06 -28.64 31.31
N PHE A 54 -21.05 -28.09 31.98
CA PHE A 54 -20.76 -28.42 33.38
C PHE A 54 -21.92 -28.06 34.31
N GLN A 55 -22.58 -26.92 34.10
CA GLN A 55 -23.75 -26.53 34.89
C GLN A 55 -24.93 -27.49 34.71
N GLN A 56 -25.15 -28.01 33.50
CA GLN A 56 -26.19 -29.00 33.23
C GLN A 56 -25.89 -30.35 33.90
N GLU A 57 -24.64 -30.81 33.82
CA GLU A 57 -24.17 -32.02 34.53
C GLU A 57 -24.20 -31.84 36.06
N GLY A 58 -24.09 -30.60 36.54
CA GLY A 58 -24.20 -30.20 37.95
C GLY A 58 -25.52 -30.53 38.63
N GLY A 59 -26.61 -30.56 37.87
CA GLY A 59 -27.96 -30.78 38.40
C GLY A 59 -28.21 -32.18 38.99
N SER A 60 -27.37 -33.17 38.64
CA SER A 60 -27.50 -34.56 39.10
C SER A 60 -26.47 -34.95 40.18
N GLY A 61 -25.63 -34.02 40.64
CA GLY A 61 -24.57 -34.24 41.61
C GLY A 61 -23.25 -34.67 40.96
N ILE A 62 -22.21 -33.86 41.15
CA ILE A 62 -20.89 -34.04 40.52
C ILE A 62 -19.91 -34.63 41.53
N SER A 63 -19.05 -35.55 41.09
CA SER A 63 -17.96 -36.04 41.92
C SER A 63 -16.89 -34.96 42.14
N ALA A 64 -16.23 -34.98 43.29
CA ALA A 64 -15.13 -34.05 43.61
C ALA A 64 -14.00 -34.09 42.58
N ARG A 65 -13.72 -35.27 42.00
CA ARG A 65 -12.72 -35.45 40.94
C ARG A 65 -13.10 -34.72 39.66
N ARG A 66 -14.36 -34.85 39.21
CA ARG A 66 -14.87 -34.14 38.02
C ARG A 66 -14.83 -32.63 38.21
N PHE A 67 -15.12 -32.14 39.42
CA PHE A 67 -15.00 -30.72 39.74
C PHE A 67 -13.54 -30.23 39.66
N GLN A 68 -12.58 -31.00 40.16
CA GLN A 68 -11.15 -30.68 40.05
C GLN A 68 -10.67 -30.64 38.59
N ASP A 69 -11.07 -31.62 37.78
CA ASP A 69 -10.74 -31.67 36.35
C ASP A 69 -11.30 -30.44 35.62
N TYR A 70 -12.55 -30.05 35.92
CA TYR A 70 -13.19 -28.85 35.38
C TYR A 70 -12.42 -27.57 35.73
N ALA A 71 -12.08 -27.39 37.01
CA ALA A 71 -11.36 -26.21 37.47
C ALA A 71 -9.97 -26.10 36.83
N ALA A 72 -9.26 -27.22 36.68
CA ALA A 72 -7.96 -27.26 36.02
C ALA A 72 -8.05 -26.88 34.53
N PHE A 73 -9.06 -27.40 33.83
CA PHE A 73 -9.28 -27.09 32.42
C PHE A 73 -9.64 -25.63 32.19
N LEU A 74 -10.56 -25.08 32.99
CA LEU A 74 -10.92 -23.66 32.92
C LEU A 74 -9.71 -22.76 33.17
N ASN A 75 -8.87 -23.08 34.15
CA ASN A 75 -7.67 -22.31 34.43
C ASN A 75 -6.70 -22.31 33.24
N ASN A 76 -6.51 -23.47 32.59
CA ASN A 76 -5.69 -23.55 31.37
C ASN A 76 -6.29 -22.71 30.23
N LEU A 77 -7.61 -22.77 30.06
CA LEU A 77 -8.29 -21.99 29.04
C LEU A 77 -8.19 -20.48 29.30
N ASP A 78 -8.35 -20.04 30.55
CA ASP A 78 -8.21 -18.64 30.96
C ASP A 78 -6.78 -18.13 30.73
N GLN A 79 -5.76 -18.96 30.98
CA GLN A 79 -4.37 -18.66 30.63
C GLN A 79 -4.19 -18.52 29.11
N GLY A 80 -4.80 -19.42 28.32
CA GLY A 80 -4.79 -19.35 26.86
C GLY A 80 -5.47 -18.10 26.32
N VAL A 81 -6.60 -17.69 26.89
CA VAL A 81 -7.31 -16.44 26.57
C VAL A 81 -6.43 -15.24 26.91
N ALA A 82 -5.81 -15.20 28.10
CA ALA A 82 -4.93 -14.12 28.50
C ALA A 82 -3.68 -14.02 27.60
N GLN A 83 -3.10 -15.15 27.18
CA GLN A 83 -2.02 -15.18 26.20
C GLN A 83 -2.50 -14.67 24.83
N SER A 84 -3.68 -15.10 24.39
CA SER A 84 -4.26 -14.68 23.12
C SER A 84 -4.52 -13.18 23.06
N ARG A 85 -5.04 -12.58 24.14
CA ARG A 85 -5.23 -11.13 24.28
C ARG A 85 -3.91 -10.36 24.21
N ARG A 86 -2.88 -10.80 24.93
CA ARG A 86 -1.55 -10.18 24.86
C ARG A 86 -0.95 -10.24 23.46
N GLN A 87 -1.16 -11.34 22.74
CA GLN A 87 -0.73 -11.45 21.35
C GLN A 87 -1.52 -10.51 20.43
N LEU A 88 -2.83 -10.39 20.66
CA LEU A 88 -3.69 -9.47 19.92
C LEU A 88 -3.21 -8.02 20.06
N GLU A 89 -2.94 -7.57 21.28
CA GLU A 89 -2.42 -6.22 21.55
C GLU A 89 -1.10 -5.95 20.80
N ARG A 90 -0.19 -6.94 20.77
CA ARG A 90 1.07 -6.84 20.00
C ARG A 90 0.82 -6.70 18.51
N LEU A 91 -0.10 -7.51 17.95
CA LEU A 91 -0.45 -7.45 16.53
C LEU A 91 -1.14 -6.13 16.17
N GLN A 92 -1.96 -5.56 17.06
CA GLN A 92 -2.57 -4.24 16.86
C GLN A 92 -1.50 -3.14 16.81
N GLN A 93 -0.51 -3.20 17.70
CA GLN A 93 0.62 -2.26 17.67
C GLN A 93 1.47 -2.43 16.40
N GLU A 94 1.72 -3.66 15.97
CA GLU A 94 2.42 -3.95 14.71
C GLU A 94 1.66 -3.40 13.50
N LEU A 95 0.35 -3.65 13.43
CA LEU A 95 -0.52 -3.15 12.38
C LEU A 95 -0.46 -1.62 12.29
N GLN A 96 -0.50 -0.94 13.44
CA GLN A 96 -0.42 0.51 13.48
C GLN A 96 0.92 1.03 12.95
N ARG A 97 2.03 0.36 13.25
CA ARG A 97 3.36 0.71 12.70
C ARG A 97 3.39 0.49 11.18
N LYS A 98 2.94 -0.66 10.70
CA LYS A 98 2.87 -0.96 9.26
C LYS A 98 1.98 0.02 8.50
N ARG A 99 0.88 0.46 9.11
CA ARG A 99 0.00 1.48 8.54
C ARG A 99 0.72 2.82 8.41
N GLN A 100 1.48 3.24 9.43
CA GLN A 100 2.27 4.47 9.37
C GLN A 100 3.37 4.39 8.30
N ASP A 101 4.04 3.24 8.17
CA ASP A 101 5.04 3.01 7.13
C ASP A 101 4.42 3.13 5.73
N TRP A 102 3.27 2.48 5.51
CA TRP A 102 2.54 2.56 4.24
C TRP A 102 2.11 3.99 3.89
N VAL A 103 1.58 4.74 4.86
CA VAL A 103 1.19 6.14 4.65
C VAL A 103 2.40 6.99 4.24
N GLN A 104 3.56 6.79 4.88
CA GLN A 104 4.78 7.52 4.55
C GLN A 104 5.30 7.15 3.15
N THR A 105 5.30 5.87 2.79
CA THR A 105 5.71 5.44 1.43
C THR A 105 4.76 5.99 0.38
N HIS A 106 3.45 5.92 0.61
CA HIS A 106 2.43 6.44 -0.30
C HIS A 106 2.55 7.95 -0.51
N ALA A 107 2.75 8.72 0.57
CA ALA A 107 2.98 10.15 0.49
C ALA A 107 4.23 10.49 -0.34
N LYS A 108 5.31 9.73 -0.16
CA LYS A 108 6.55 9.91 -0.92
C LYS A 108 6.39 9.58 -2.41
N THR A 109 5.70 8.48 -2.73
CA THR A 109 5.39 8.12 -4.12
C THR A 109 4.60 9.23 -4.79
N LYS A 110 3.51 9.68 -4.15
CA LYS A 110 2.65 10.74 -4.68
C LYS A 110 3.41 12.05 -4.93
N ALA A 111 4.28 12.45 -4.01
CA ALA A 111 5.11 13.63 -4.17
C ALA A 111 6.07 13.50 -5.38
N LEU A 112 6.71 12.35 -5.55
CA LEU A 112 7.61 12.11 -6.69
C LEU A 112 6.87 12.04 -8.03
N GLU A 113 5.69 11.43 -8.05
CA GLU A 113 4.82 11.39 -9.24
C GLU A 113 4.39 12.79 -9.68
N GLU A 114 4.05 13.66 -8.73
CA GLU A 114 3.68 15.04 -9.02
C GLU A 114 4.87 15.84 -9.58
N VAL A 115 6.07 15.66 -9.03
CA VAL A 115 7.31 16.27 -9.55
C VAL A 115 7.59 15.76 -10.97
N LEU A 116 7.46 14.46 -11.22
CA LEU A 116 7.65 13.88 -12.55
C LEU A 116 6.64 14.41 -13.57
N ALA A 117 5.37 14.58 -13.17
CA ALA A 117 4.33 15.16 -14.01
C ALA A 117 4.64 16.62 -14.40
N ARG A 118 5.09 17.43 -13.43
CA ARG A 118 5.54 18.83 -13.67
C ARG A 118 6.73 18.88 -14.62
N ASP A 119 7.72 18.02 -14.42
CA ASP A 119 8.93 17.95 -15.27
C ASP A 119 8.59 17.53 -16.71
N ARG A 120 7.70 16.54 -16.89
CA ARG A 120 7.19 16.15 -18.22
C ARG A 120 6.48 17.31 -18.91
N LYS A 121 5.60 18.04 -18.19
CA LYS A 121 4.89 19.20 -18.74
C LYS A 121 5.84 20.35 -19.11
N ALA A 122 6.88 20.58 -18.32
CA ALA A 122 7.89 21.60 -18.61
C ALA A 122 8.74 21.24 -19.84
N ARG A 123 9.09 19.97 -20.02
CA ARG A 123 9.81 19.49 -21.21
C ARG A 123 8.99 19.62 -22.48
N SER A 124 7.75 19.13 -22.49
CA SER A 124 6.86 19.26 -23.66
C SER A 124 6.71 20.72 -24.08
N ARG A 125 6.48 21.66 -23.14
CA ARG A 125 6.41 23.10 -23.47
C ARG A 125 7.70 23.65 -24.10
N ARG A 126 8.87 23.17 -23.67
CA ARG A 126 10.16 23.58 -24.23
C ARG A 126 10.39 23.00 -25.62
N GLU A 127 9.93 21.77 -25.85
CA GLU A 127 9.97 21.11 -27.16
C GLU A 127 9.03 21.80 -28.14
N ASP A 128 7.76 22.03 -27.76
CA ASP A 128 6.78 22.76 -28.58
C ASP A 128 7.30 24.14 -29.00
N GLN A 129 7.92 24.87 -28.06
CA GLN A 129 8.49 26.19 -28.33
C GLN A 129 9.75 26.16 -29.21
N ARG A 130 10.51 25.06 -29.18
CA ARG A 130 11.65 24.84 -30.10
C ARG A 130 11.15 24.49 -31.50
N GLU A 131 10.20 23.57 -31.61
CA GLU A 131 9.62 23.16 -32.89
C GLU A 131 8.94 24.32 -33.62
N GLN A 132 8.25 25.19 -32.88
CA GLN A 132 7.66 26.42 -33.45
C GLN A 132 8.74 27.37 -33.99
N ARG A 133 9.82 27.61 -33.23
CA ARG A 133 10.93 28.47 -33.67
C ARG A 133 11.63 27.92 -34.91
N ASP A 134 11.93 26.62 -34.92
CA ASP A 134 12.58 25.97 -36.07
C ASP A 134 11.70 26.01 -37.32
N SER A 135 10.37 25.92 -37.14
CA SER A 135 9.39 26.03 -38.21
C SER A 135 9.32 27.47 -38.78
N ASP A 136 9.31 28.47 -37.91
CA ASP A 136 9.33 29.89 -38.30
C ASP A 136 10.62 30.25 -39.05
N GLU A 137 11.79 29.76 -38.59
CA GLU A 137 13.06 30.00 -39.26
C GLU A 137 13.12 29.36 -40.66
N ARG A 138 12.60 28.13 -40.81
CA ARG A 138 12.47 27.48 -42.13
C ARG A 138 11.52 28.23 -43.06
N ASN A 139 10.39 28.71 -42.54
CA ASN A 139 9.42 29.48 -43.32
C ASN A 139 10.01 30.83 -43.79
N LEU A 140 10.78 31.52 -42.93
CA LEU A 140 11.47 32.77 -43.27
C LEU A 140 12.60 32.55 -44.30
N ARG A 141 13.37 31.47 -44.19
CA ARG A 141 14.39 31.10 -45.20
C ARG A 141 13.76 30.70 -46.54
N GLY A 142 12.64 29.96 -46.53
CA GLY A 142 11.96 29.51 -47.73
C GLY A 142 11.21 30.64 -48.47
N SER A 143 10.69 31.64 -47.75
CA SER A 143 10.04 32.81 -48.36
C SER A 143 11.04 33.79 -48.99
N ASN A 144 12.29 33.82 -48.50
CA ASN A 144 13.38 34.59 -49.12
C ASN A 144 13.97 33.92 -50.39
N ALA A 145 13.46 32.74 -50.79
CA ALA A 145 13.93 31.95 -51.93
C ALA A 145 12.93 31.92 -53.11
N ARG A 146 12.01 32.89 -53.22
CA ARG A 146 11.20 33.08 -54.44
C ARG A 146 11.83 34.13 -55.38
N PRO A 147 11.80 33.85 -56.69
CA PRO A 147 12.87 34.21 -57.62
C PRO A 147 12.81 35.67 -58.06
N ARG A 148 13.99 36.25 -58.35
CA ARG A 148 14.09 37.44 -59.23
C ARG A 148 13.62 37.03 -60.62
N SER A 149 12.32 37.03 -60.86
CA SER A 149 11.75 37.17 -62.19
C SER A 149 11.89 38.64 -62.56
N ALA A 150 12.92 38.97 -63.35
CA ALA A 150 12.99 40.25 -64.03
C ALA A 150 12.23 40.09 -65.34
N ASP A 151 11.01 40.61 -65.38
CA ASP A 151 10.23 40.82 -66.58
C ASP A 151 10.66 42.12 -67.28
N GLY A 152 10.64 42.09 -68.62
CA GLY A 152 10.56 43.26 -69.50
C GLY A 152 11.79 43.44 -70.42
N GLU A 153 11.70 43.77 -71.69
CA GLU A 153 10.63 44.07 -72.67
C GLU A 153 11.35 43.94 -74.04
N GLY A 154 10.70 43.47 -75.10
CA GLY A 154 10.29 44.39 -76.17
C GLY A 154 10.95 44.02 -77.50
N SER A 155 10.19 44.22 -78.59
CA SER A 155 10.38 43.78 -79.98
C SER A 155 11.73 44.02 -80.65
#